data_AF-A0A1A9BME8-F1
#
_entry.id   AF-A0A1A9BME8-F1
#
_cell.length_a   1.000
_cell.length_b   1.000
_cell.length_c   1.000
_cell.angle_alpha   90.00
_cell.angle_beta   90.00
_cell.angle_gamma   90.00
#
_symmetry.space_group_name_H-M   'P 1'
#
loop_
_entity.id
_entity.type
_entity.pdbx_description
1 polymer ?
#
loop_
_entity_poly.entity_id
_entity_poly.type
_entity_poly.pdbx_seq_one_letter_code
_entity_poly.pdbx_strand_id
1 'polypeptide(L)'
;MSGVRERGGRPVLVTPVVRRWFNADGTLNNGTALLVNGLGVDHPAVVRAVAADRDVPLVDLTARTKALVESLGVEGSKALYLYNEKRDNTHTSERGATAYAGIVRDELLAQGLVPRGLVRVG
;
A
#
# COMPACT_ATOMS: atom_id res chain seq x y z
N MET A 1 4.10 -7.27 -18.01
CA MET A 1 3.96 -5.86 -18.48
C MET A 1 3.71 -5.78 -19.97
N SER A 2 4.38 -6.59 -20.81
CA SER A 2 4.18 -6.63 -22.26
C SER A 2 2.70 -6.78 -22.64
N GLY A 3 1.99 -7.76 -22.06
CA GLY A 3 0.54 -7.93 -22.33
C GLY A 3 -0.38 -6.76 -21.94
N VAL A 4 0.03 -5.89 -21.00
CA VAL A 4 -0.72 -4.65 -20.67
C VAL A 4 -0.43 -3.58 -21.72
N ARG A 5 0.85 -3.39 -22.06
CA ARG A 5 1.30 -2.41 -23.06
C ARG A 5 0.79 -2.76 -24.46
N GLU A 6 0.81 -4.04 -24.84
CA GLU A 6 0.28 -4.58 -26.11
C GLU A 6 -1.22 -4.28 -26.28
N ARG A 7 -1.96 -4.13 -25.17
CA ARG A 7 -3.38 -3.76 -25.16
C ARG A 7 -3.60 -2.24 -25.00
N GLY A 8 -2.56 -1.43 -25.18
CA GLY A 8 -2.63 0.04 -25.07
C GLY A 8 -2.67 0.57 -23.63
N GLY A 9 -2.49 -0.29 -22.62
CA GLY A 9 -2.49 0.12 -21.22
C GLY A 9 -1.16 0.72 -20.77
N ARG A 10 -1.22 1.62 -19.78
CA ARG A 10 -0.06 2.17 -19.07
C ARG A 10 0.06 1.50 -17.69
N PRO A 11 0.91 0.46 -17.54
CA PRO A 11 1.02 -0.25 -16.26
C PRO A 11 1.60 0.64 -15.16
N VAL A 12 1.03 0.51 -13.96
CA VAL A 12 1.54 1.10 -12.71
C VAL A 12 1.62 -0.03 -11.71
N LEU A 13 2.75 -0.18 -11.05
CA LEU A 13 2.88 -1.15 -9.96
C LEU A 13 2.54 -0.49 -8.62
N VAL A 14 1.96 -1.28 -7.71
CA VAL A 14 1.60 -0.84 -6.37
C VAL A 14 2.13 -1.89 -5.40
N THR A 15 2.96 -1.49 -4.44
CA THR A 15 3.41 -2.40 -3.37
C THR A 15 2.21 -2.77 -2.47
N PRO A 16 2.21 -3.91 -1.77
CA PRO A 16 1.11 -4.23 -0.86
C PRO A 16 0.99 -3.23 0.31
N VAL A 17 -0.17 -3.18 0.97
CA VAL A 17 -0.35 -2.42 2.22
C VAL A 17 0.38 -3.11 3.38
N VAL A 18 0.74 -2.36 4.43
CA VAL A 18 1.28 -2.99 5.65
C VAL A 18 0.23 -3.78 6.42
N ARG A 19 0.66 -4.86 7.09
CA ARG A 19 -0.13 -5.50 8.15
C ARG A 19 0.08 -4.76 9.47
N ARG A 20 -0.97 -4.61 10.27
CA ARG A 20 -0.95 -3.94 11.59
C ARG A 20 -0.30 -4.83 12.65
N TRP A 21 1.01 -5.06 12.49
CA TRP A 21 1.83 -5.89 13.37
C TRP A 21 2.93 -5.05 14.00
N PHE A 22 2.58 -4.37 15.09
CA PHE A 22 3.50 -3.47 15.78
C PHE A 22 4.59 -4.21 16.54
N ASN A 23 5.80 -3.68 16.46
CA ASN A 23 6.86 -3.97 17.40
C ASN A 23 6.59 -3.27 18.75
N ALA A 24 7.37 -3.64 19.76
CA ALA A 24 7.29 -3.01 21.08
C ALA A 24 7.62 -1.50 21.06
N ASP A 25 8.42 -1.04 20.10
CA ASP A 25 8.78 0.36 19.91
C ASP A 25 7.74 1.17 19.11
N GLY A 26 6.62 0.55 18.73
CA GLY A 26 5.56 1.20 17.95
C GLY A 26 5.83 1.27 16.44
N THR A 27 6.91 0.65 15.95
CA THR A 27 7.19 0.57 14.52
C THR A 27 6.59 -0.67 13.86
N LEU A 28 6.50 -0.65 12.53
CA LEU A 28 6.06 -1.73 11.67
C LEU A 28 7.22 -2.25 10.79
N ASN A 29 8.45 -2.25 11.31
CA ASN A 29 9.65 -2.64 10.57
C ASN A 29 10.02 -4.14 10.70
N ASN A 30 9.04 -5.00 10.98
CA ASN A 30 9.23 -6.45 11.03
C ASN A 30 8.70 -7.15 9.76
N GLY A 31 9.15 -8.39 9.55
CA GLY A 31 8.81 -9.18 8.36
C GLY A 31 7.31 -9.41 8.18
N THR A 32 6.54 -9.60 9.26
CA THR A 32 5.08 -9.78 9.17
C THR A 32 4.39 -8.52 8.67
N ALA A 33 4.75 -7.36 9.22
CA ALA A 33 4.22 -6.06 8.80
C ALA A 33 4.58 -5.73 7.35
N LEU A 34 5.78 -6.10 6.92
CA LEU A 34 6.34 -5.85 5.58
C LEU A 34 6.08 -6.98 4.56
N LEU A 35 5.22 -7.95 4.88
CA LEU A 35 4.87 -9.08 4.00
C LEU A 35 6.09 -9.86 3.49
N VAL A 36 7.05 -10.12 4.38
CA VAL A 36 8.10 -11.11 4.15
C VAL A 36 7.47 -12.49 4.31
N ASN A 37 7.45 -13.28 3.24
CA ASN A 37 6.82 -14.60 3.25
C ASN A 37 7.68 -15.65 3.99
N GLY A 38 7.16 -16.88 4.15
CA GLY A 38 7.87 -17.96 4.84
C GLY A 38 9.17 -18.43 4.19
N LEU A 39 9.51 -17.93 3.00
CA LEU A 39 10.78 -18.18 2.31
C LEU A 39 11.77 -17.01 2.47
N GLY A 40 11.42 -15.96 3.23
CA GLY A 40 12.24 -14.77 3.42
C GLY A 40 12.13 -13.74 2.29
N VAL A 41 11.17 -13.89 1.37
CA VAL A 41 11.00 -12.94 0.25
C VAL A 41 10.23 -11.71 0.73
N ASP A 42 10.88 -10.54 0.67
CA ASP A 42 10.27 -9.23 0.90
C ASP A 42 9.47 -8.81 -0.35
N HIS A 43 8.15 -8.96 -0.28
CA HIS A 43 7.25 -8.67 -1.41
C HIS A 43 7.29 -7.20 -1.84
N PRO A 44 7.20 -6.20 -0.94
CA PRO A 44 7.43 -4.79 -1.29
C PRO A 44 8.74 -4.54 -2.03
N ALA A 45 9.86 -5.10 -1.55
CA ALA A 45 11.16 -4.93 -2.20
C ALA A 45 11.18 -5.53 -3.61
N VAL A 46 10.59 -6.71 -3.80
CA VAL A 46 10.46 -7.33 -5.13
C VAL A 46 9.64 -6.44 -6.07
N VAL A 47 8.49 -5.91 -5.62
CA VAL A 47 7.65 -5.03 -6.47
C VAL A 47 8.41 -3.76 -6.86
N ARG A 48 9.15 -3.14 -5.92
CA ARG A 48 10.02 -1.99 -6.22
C ARG A 48 11.08 -2.32 -7.27
N ALA A 49 11.74 -3.47 -7.12
CA ALA A 49 12.77 -3.92 -8.05
C ALA A 49 12.20 -4.15 -9.46
N VAL A 50 11.02 -4.79 -9.57
CA VAL A 50 10.36 -4.98 -10.88
C VAL A 50 9.93 -3.66 -11.49
N ALA A 51 9.46 -2.69 -10.70
CA ALA A 51 9.10 -1.37 -11.22
C ALA A 51 10.30 -0.65 -11.84
N ALA A 52 11.45 -0.69 -11.15
CA ALA A 52 12.69 -0.11 -11.64
C ALA A 52 13.23 -0.85 -12.88
N ASP A 53 13.31 -2.18 -12.84
CA ASP A 53 13.80 -3.02 -13.95
C ASP A 53 12.99 -2.81 -15.25
N ARG A 54 11.69 -2.56 -15.13
CA ARG A 54 10.77 -2.45 -16.27
C ARG A 54 10.39 -1.03 -16.64
N ASP A 55 11.02 -0.04 -16.00
CA ASP A 55 10.74 1.38 -16.18
C ASP A 55 9.23 1.66 -16.19
N VAL A 56 8.58 1.31 -15.07
CA VAL A 56 7.17 1.63 -14.85
C VAL A 56 6.97 2.44 -13.57
N PRO A 57 5.97 3.32 -13.55
CA PRO A 57 5.60 4.04 -12.34
C PRO A 57 5.26 3.11 -11.19
N LEU A 58 5.59 3.55 -9.98
CA LEU A 58 5.36 2.83 -8.74
C LEU A 58 4.58 3.71 -7.76
N VAL A 59 3.54 3.13 -7.16
CA VAL A 59 2.92 3.65 -5.94
C VAL A 59 3.43 2.82 -4.76
N ASP A 60 4.34 3.38 -3.96
CA ASP A 60 4.88 2.72 -2.76
C ASP A 60 3.88 2.80 -1.60
N LEU A 61 2.78 2.06 -1.75
CA LEU A 61 1.71 2.00 -0.77
C LEU A 61 2.15 1.36 0.55
N THR A 62 3.20 0.52 0.55
CA THR A 62 3.77 -0.02 1.80
C THR A 62 4.33 1.13 2.62
N ALA A 63 5.18 1.99 2.05
CA ALA A 63 5.76 3.12 2.76
C ALA A 63 4.68 4.11 3.25
N ARG A 64 3.70 4.43 2.39
CA ARG A 64 2.62 5.38 2.73
C ARG A 64 1.71 4.85 3.84
N THR A 65 1.27 3.60 3.75
CA THR A 65 0.41 3.00 4.78
C THR A 65 1.16 2.73 6.07
N LYS A 66 2.45 2.36 6.01
CA LYS A 66 3.32 2.28 7.19
C LYS A 66 3.31 3.59 7.97
N ALA A 67 3.62 4.70 7.30
CA ALA A 67 3.67 6.02 7.93
C ALA A 67 2.33 6.41 8.56
N LEU A 68 1.22 6.19 7.85
CA LEU A 68 -0.12 6.46 8.38
C LEU A 68 -0.42 5.61 9.63
N VAL A 69 -0.21 4.29 9.55
CA VAL A 69 -0.54 3.37 10.65
C VAL A 69 0.34 3.65 11.87
N GLU A 70 1.63 3.90 11.68
CA GLU A 70 2.55 4.29 12.77
C GLU A 70 2.14 5.62 13.40
N SER A 71 1.72 6.62 12.61
CA SER A 71 1.27 7.92 13.14
C SER A 71 0.02 7.84 14.01
N LEU A 72 -0.85 6.85 13.75
CA LEU A 72 -2.06 6.59 14.53
C LEU A 72 -1.78 5.70 15.75
N GLY A 73 -0.63 5.05 15.80
CA GLY A 73 -0.25 4.10 16.83
C GLY A 73 -1.15 2.86 16.91
N VAL A 74 -0.93 2.05 17.94
CA VAL A 74 -1.64 0.77 18.14
C VAL A 74 -3.15 1.00 18.21
N GLU A 75 -3.64 1.83 19.12
CA GLU A 75 -5.09 1.96 19.33
C GLU A 75 -5.80 2.68 18.17
N GLY A 76 -5.27 3.81 17.71
CA GLY A 76 -5.90 4.62 16.66
C GLY A 76 -5.99 3.89 15.31
N SER A 77 -5.00 3.04 15.01
CA SER A 77 -4.98 2.29 13.76
C SER A 77 -5.99 1.14 13.69
N LYS A 78 -6.59 0.69 14.81
CA LYS A 78 -7.57 -0.41 14.80
C LYS A 78 -8.72 -0.15 13.82
N ALA A 79 -9.18 1.09 13.71
CA ALA A 79 -10.28 1.49 12.84
C ALA A 79 -9.97 1.36 11.34
N LEU A 80 -8.70 1.21 10.94
CA LEU A 80 -8.31 0.98 9.54
C LEU A 80 -8.40 -0.50 9.13
N TYR A 81 -8.53 -1.42 10.08
CA TYR A 81 -8.54 -2.86 9.85
C TYR A 81 -9.83 -3.47 10.40
N LEU A 82 -10.15 -4.70 10.01
CA LEU A 82 -11.25 -5.49 10.58
C LEU A 82 -10.92 -6.01 12.00
N TYR A 83 -10.19 -5.21 12.78
CA TYR A 83 -9.65 -5.60 14.07
C TYR A 83 -10.74 -5.68 15.14
N ASN A 84 -11.71 -4.77 15.11
CA ASN A 84 -12.76 -4.74 16.14
C ASN A 84 -13.79 -5.84 15.93
N GLU A 85 -14.03 -6.23 14.68
CA GLU A 85 -15.01 -7.24 14.28
C GLU A 85 -14.42 -8.65 14.27
N LYS A 86 -13.17 -8.80 13.81
CA LYS A 86 -12.55 -10.12 13.55
C LYS A 86 -11.17 -10.30 14.17
N ARG A 87 -10.66 -9.31 14.92
CA ARG A 87 -9.26 -9.29 15.40
C ARG A 87 -8.25 -9.48 14.27
N ASP A 88 -8.60 -8.98 13.08
CA ASP A 88 -7.82 -9.10 11.87
C ASP A 88 -6.94 -7.87 11.67
N ASN A 89 -5.62 -8.09 11.53
CA ASN A 89 -4.60 -7.06 11.30
C ASN A 89 -4.16 -6.95 9.83
N THR A 90 -4.85 -7.64 8.92
CA THR A 90 -4.50 -7.72 7.49
C THR A 90 -5.58 -7.09 6.62
N HIS A 91 -6.83 -7.50 6.79
CA HIS A 91 -7.92 -6.97 5.97
C HIS A 91 -8.40 -5.61 6.48
N THR A 92 -8.54 -4.66 5.56
CA THR A 92 -9.00 -3.30 5.89
C THR A 92 -10.48 -3.27 6.19
N SER A 93 -10.89 -2.40 7.12
CA SER A 93 -12.29 -1.97 7.24
C SER A 93 -12.69 -1.13 6.03
N GLU A 94 -13.96 -0.79 5.88
CA GLU A 94 -14.40 0.20 4.87
C GLU A 94 -13.62 1.50 5.01
N ARG A 95 -13.52 2.03 6.24
CA ARG A 95 -12.74 3.24 6.55
C ARG A 95 -11.27 3.11 6.11
N GLY A 96 -10.64 1.97 6.38
CA GLY A 96 -9.27 1.70 5.97
C GLY A 96 -9.11 1.63 4.45
N ALA A 97 -10.02 0.93 3.78
CA ALA A 97 -10.02 0.82 2.33
C ALA A 97 -10.19 2.20 1.67
N THR A 98 -11.10 3.03 2.17
CA THR A 98 -11.30 4.41 1.69
C THR A 98 -10.05 5.26 1.90
N ALA A 99 -9.43 5.20 3.08
CA ALA A 99 -8.20 5.94 3.37
C ALA A 99 -7.05 5.53 2.44
N TYR A 100 -6.84 4.23 2.24
CA TYR A 100 -5.76 3.72 1.39
C TYR A 100 -6.02 3.98 -0.10
N ALA A 101 -7.28 3.92 -0.56
CA ALA A 101 -7.66 4.35 -1.90
C ALA A 101 -7.38 5.84 -2.12
N GLY A 102 -7.61 6.69 -1.11
CA GLY A 102 -7.25 8.10 -1.14
C GLY A 102 -5.75 8.32 -1.34
N ILE A 103 -4.90 7.57 -0.62
CA ILE A 103 -3.44 7.60 -0.82
C ILE A 103 -3.07 7.24 -2.26
N VAL A 104 -3.61 6.14 -2.80
CA VAL A 104 -3.32 5.72 -4.19
C VAL A 104 -3.76 6.79 -5.18
N ARG A 105 -4.96 7.36 -5.02
CA ARG A 105 -5.46 8.46 -5.85
C ARG A 105 -4.49 9.63 -5.85
N ASP A 106 -4.06 10.07 -4.67
CA ASP A 106 -3.19 11.23 -4.53
C ASP A 106 -1.80 11.00 -5.13
N GLU A 107 -1.27 9.77 -5.02
CA GLU A 107 -0.03 9.35 -5.69
C GLU A 107 -0.16 9.36 -7.22
N LEU A 108 -1.25 8.80 -7.75
CA LEU A 108 -1.51 8.80 -9.19
C LEU A 108 -1.60 10.24 -9.75
N LEU A 109 -2.21 11.16 -9.00
CA LEU A 109 -2.29 12.57 -9.35
C LEU A 109 -0.92 13.27 -9.27
N ALA A 110 -0.16 13.03 -8.19
CA ALA A 110 1.16 13.62 -7.98
C ALA A 110 2.16 13.21 -9.06
N GLN A 111 2.07 11.95 -9.52
CA GLN A 111 2.92 11.42 -10.60
C GLN A 111 2.40 11.74 -12.01
N GLY A 112 1.27 12.46 -12.15
CA GLY A 112 0.69 12.79 -13.46
C GLY A 112 0.20 11.56 -14.25
N LEU A 113 -0.10 10.46 -13.55
CA LEU A 113 -0.54 9.19 -14.16
C LEU A 113 -2.00 9.23 -14.57
N VAL A 114 -2.80 10.08 -13.89
CA VAL A 114 -4.19 10.35 -14.20
C VAL A 114 -4.44 11.86 -14.27
N PRO A 115 -5.32 12.33 -15.17
CA PRO A 115 -5.62 13.75 -15.27
C PRO A 115 -6.52 14.21 -14.13
N ARG A 116 -6.23 15.39 -13.55
CA ARG A 116 -6.97 15.98 -12.43
C ARG A 116 -8.48 16.07 -12.68
N GLY A 117 -8.89 16.42 -13.90
CA GLY A 117 -10.31 16.59 -14.27
C GLY A 117 -11.12 15.29 -14.31
N LEU A 118 -10.48 14.12 -14.28
CA LEU A 118 -11.16 12.81 -14.27
C LEU A 118 -11.15 12.15 -12.89
N VAL A 119 -10.60 12.82 -11.87
CA VAL A 119 -10.51 12.29 -10.51
C VAL A 119 -11.42 13.10 -9.60
N ARG A 120 -12.37 12.43 -8.93
CA ARG A 120 -13.17 13.05 -7.88
C ARG A 120 -12.26 13.40 -6.71
N VAL A 121 -12.01 14.69 -6.53
CA VAL A 121 -11.43 15.21 -5.31
C VAL A 121 -12.52 15.12 -4.24
N GLY A 122 -12.19 14.45 -3.14
CA GLY A 122 -13.12 14.24 -2.02
C GLY A 122 -13.44 15.53 -1.30
#